data_AF-A0A1F7KEH7-F1
#
_entry.id   AF-A0A1F7KEH7-F1
#
_cell.length_a   1.000
_cell.length_b   1.000
_cell.length_c   1.000
_cell.angle_alpha   90.00
_cell.angle_beta   90.00
_cell.angle_gamma   90.00
#
_symmetry.space_group_name_H-M   'P 1'
#
loop_
_entity.id
_entity.type
_entity.pdbx_description
1 polymer ?
#
loop_
_entity_poly.entity_id
_entity_poly.type
_entity_poly.pdbx_seq_one_letter_code
_entity_poly.pdbx_strand_id
1 'polypeptide(L)'
;MTILLLQILGLLFLIFWASRTFIKILGQYLFRIFKNEAAVVKGLAFILLPGTFIHEAAHLILAEFMQVRTDGISVMPEIKADRSIKLGGVKIEQTDPLRRTLIGLAPVFFGLILIWVATAYSKSGMEWVFVALYIYLLLQVGLTMFSSAKDLEGSVVGLFLASLVFLLVKYIGEIVTFVPLINAKNQLVSFVSHNLFYLRNGLFYSLVVIVVTMLLVSVVLVPLLRSNTPRS
;
A
#
# COMPACT_ATOMS: atom_id res chain seq x y z
N MET A 1 17.01 3.38 -16.46
CA MET A 1 16.55 2.34 -15.52
C MET A 1 16.76 2.76 -14.06
N THR A 2 17.98 3.14 -13.65
CA THR A 2 18.28 3.57 -12.26
C THR A 2 17.39 4.71 -11.76
N ILE A 3 17.20 5.78 -12.56
CA ILE A 3 16.32 6.91 -12.21
C ILE A 3 14.88 6.43 -11.97
N LEU A 4 14.38 5.49 -12.78
CA LEU A 4 13.02 4.96 -12.66
C LEU A 4 12.83 4.19 -11.36
N LEU A 5 13.85 3.42 -10.95
CA LEU A 5 13.84 2.68 -9.68
C LEU A 5 13.89 3.62 -8.47
N LEU A 6 14.69 4.69 -8.54
CA LEU A 6 14.70 5.75 -7.51
C LEU A 6 13.34 6.46 -7.40
N GLN A 7 12.68 6.74 -8.53
CA GLN A 7 11.33 7.30 -8.54
C GLN A 7 10.32 6.38 -7.87
N ILE A 8 10.35 5.07 -8.17
CA ILE A 8 9.48 4.09 -7.54
C ILE A 8 9.69 4.06 -6.02
N LEU A 9 10.94 4.01 -5.56
CA LEU A 9 11.26 4.04 -4.13
C LEU A 9 10.75 5.33 -3.45
N GLY A 10 10.97 6.49 -4.07
CA GLY A 10 10.46 7.76 -3.56
C GLY A 10 8.93 7.78 -3.49
N LEU A 11 8.24 7.26 -4.49
CA LEU A 11 6.77 7.17 -4.50
C LEU A 11 6.26 6.24 -3.41
N LEU A 12 6.88 5.08 -3.19
CA LEU A 12 6.49 4.18 -2.11
C LEU A 12 6.63 4.83 -0.74
N PHE A 13 7.71 5.56 -0.51
CA PHE A 13 7.90 6.33 0.72
C PHE A 13 6.81 7.41 0.89
N LEU A 14 6.49 8.15 -0.17
CA LEU A 14 5.44 9.17 -0.13
C LEU A 14 4.05 8.56 0.11
N ILE A 15 3.71 7.44 -0.53
CA ILE A 15 2.44 6.74 -0.31
C ILE A 15 2.37 6.19 1.12
N PHE A 16 3.45 5.62 1.64
CA PHE A 16 3.55 5.20 3.03
C PHE A 16 3.22 6.35 3.99
N TRP A 17 3.85 7.50 3.80
CA TRP A 17 3.60 8.66 4.65
C TRP A 17 2.19 9.24 4.48
N ALA A 18 1.71 9.35 3.24
CA ALA A 18 0.38 9.88 2.91
C ALA A 18 -0.74 8.98 3.45
N SER A 19 -0.64 7.66 3.30
CA SER A 19 -1.62 6.69 3.81
C SER A 19 -1.74 6.74 5.34
N ARG A 20 -0.61 6.75 6.06
CA ARG A 20 -0.59 6.89 7.52
C ARG A 20 -1.24 8.20 7.97
N THR A 21 -0.95 9.29 7.27
CA THR A 21 -1.52 10.61 7.55
C THR A 21 -3.03 10.61 7.30
N PHE A 22 -3.47 10.06 6.17
CA PHE A 22 -4.88 9.97 5.80
C PHE A 22 -5.69 9.17 6.83
N ILE A 23 -5.25 7.96 7.19
CA ILE A 23 -5.95 7.10 8.15
C ILE A 23 -6.07 7.79 9.52
N LYS A 24 -5.00 8.46 9.97
CA LYS A 24 -5.02 9.24 11.22
C LYS A 24 -6.03 10.38 11.17
N ILE A 25 -6.00 11.17 10.10
CA ILE A 25 -6.92 12.30 9.90
C ILE A 25 -8.37 11.82 9.84
N LEU A 26 -8.64 10.77 9.06
CA LEU A 26 -9.95 10.17 8.93
C LEU A 26 -10.46 9.66 10.29
N GLY A 27 -9.63 8.93 11.04
CA GLY A 27 -9.97 8.46 12.37
C GLY A 27 -10.29 9.59 13.36
N GLN A 28 -9.50 10.67 13.35
CA GLN A 28 -9.77 11.85 14.17
C GLN A 28 -11.09 12.53 13.81
N TYR A 29 -11.42 12.62 12.52
CA TYR A 29 -12.70 13.19 12.09
C TYR A 29 -13.89 12.31 12.48
N LEU A 30 -13.81 11.01 12.23
CA LEU A 30 -14.84 10.07 12.65
C LEU A 30 -15.05 10.12 14.16
N PHE A 31 -13.97 10.25 14.95
CA PHE A 31 -14.05 10.37 16.41
C PHE A 31 -14.78 11.65 16.84
N ARG A 32 -14.55 12.77 16.15
CA ARG A 32 -15.27 14.01 16.45
C ARG A 32 -16.76 13.93 16.10
N ILE A 33 -17.13 13.19 15.05
CA ILE A 33 -18.52 13.01 14.62
C ILE A 33 -19.26 12.06 15.57
N PHE A 34 -18.72 10.85 15.76
CA PHE A 34 -19.41 9.80 16.52
C PHE A 34 -19.23 9.91 18.03
N LYS A 35 -18.11 10.50 18.49
CA LYS A 35 -17.70 10.56 19.91
C LYS A 35 -17.70 9.19 20.61
N ASN A 36 -17.60 8.11 19.83
CA ASN A 36 -17.67 6.73 20.29
C ASN A 36 -16.62 5.91 19.52
N GLU A 37 -15.67 5.33 20.24
CA GLU A 37 -14.57 4.56 19.66
C GLU A 37 -15.05 3.37 18.81
N ALA A 38 -16.09 2.66 19.25
CA ALA A 38 -16.62 1.52 18.51
C ALA A 38 -17.24 1.94 17.15
N ALA A 39 -17.88 3.11 17.11
CA ALA A 39 -18.44 3.65 15.87
C ALA A 39 -17.34 4.13 14.91
N VAL A 40 -16.26 4.71 15.44
CA VAL A 40 -15.07 5.09 14.64
C VAL A 40 -14.42 3.87 14.02
N VAL A 41 -14.20 2.83 14.82
CA VAL A 41 -13.63 1.56 14.36
C VAL A 41 -14.47 0.98 13.23
N LYS A 42 -15.78 0.89 13.40
CA LYS A 42 -16.69 0.39 12.35
C LYS A 42 -16.68 1.26 11.09
N GLY A 43 -16.62 2.59 11.25
CA GLY A 43 -16.54 3.52 10.11
C GLY A 43 -15.24 3.36 9.32
N LEU A 44 -14.10 3.26 10.01
CA LEU A 44 -12.81 2.99 9.39
C LEU A 44 -12.78 1.61 8.73
N ALA A 45 -13.34 0.60 9.41
CA ALA A 45 -13.47 -0.74 8.87
C ALA A 45 -14.19 -0.70 7.54
N PHE A 46 -15.39 -0.09 7.51
CA PHE A 46 -16.21 -0.02 6.31
C PHE A 46 -15.51 0.66 5.13
N ILE A 47 -14.80 1.78 5.38
CA ILE A 47 -14.11 2.53 4.32
C ILE A 47 -12.89 1.78 3.78
N LEU A 48 -12.15 1.08 4.65
CA LEU A 48 -10.88 0.43 4.32
C LEU A 48 -11.00 -1.08 4.09
N LEU A 49 -12.19 -1.66 4.30
CA LEU A 49 -12.43 -3.10 4.25
C LEU A 49 -11.91 -3.78 2.99
N PRO A 50 -12.18 -3.28 1.76
CA PRO A 50 -11.71 -3.97 0.57
C PRO A 50 -10.18 -3.98 0.48
N GLY A 51 -9.53 -2.86 0.82
CA GLY A 51 -8.08 -2.79 0.88
C GLY A 51 -7.50 -3.69 1.97
N THR A 52 -8.10 -3.75 3.16
CA THR A 52 -7.65 -4.60 4.27
C THR A 52 -7.85 -6.08 3.93
N PHE A 53 -8.93 -6.42 3.22
CA PHE A 53 -9.15 -7.78 2.74
C PHE A 53 -8.03 -8.22 1.78
N ILE A 54 -7.69 -7.38 0.79
CA ILE A 54 -6.56 -7.65 -0.12
C ILE A 54 -5.24 -7.79 0.67
N HIS A 55 -5.04 -6.95 1.69
CA HIS A 55 -3.85 -6.97 2.54
C HIS A 55 -3.71 -8.29 3.30
N GLU A 56 -4.74 -8.71 4.03
CA GLU A 56 -4.68 -9.96 4.80
C GLU A 56 -4.67 -11.19 3.88
N ALA A 57 -5.36 -11.14 2.73
CA ALA A 57 -5.30 -12.20 1.73
C ALA A 57 -3.87 -12.40 1.19
N ALA A 58 -3.11 -11.32 0.99
CA ALA A 58 -1.72 -11.42 0.55
C ALA A 58 -0.85 -12.17 1.58
N HIS A 59 -1.04 -11.90 2.88
CA HIS A 59 -0.36 -12.64 3.96
C HIS A 59 -0.70 -14.13 3.92
N LEU A 60 -1.98 -14.46 3.79
CA LEU A 60 -2.44 -15.85 3.77
C LEU A 60 -1.90 -16.62 2.55
N ILE A 61 -1.98 -16.02 1.37
CA ILE A 61 -1.49 -16.64 0.13
C ILE A 61 0.00 -16.94 0.25
N LEU A 62 0.80 -15.97 0.75
CA LEU A 62 2.23 -16.18 0.86
C LEU A 62 2.58 -17.13 2.02
N ALA A 63 1.85 -17.08 3.14
CA ALA A 63 2.04 -18.02 4.23
C ALA A 63 1.77 -19.47 3.80
N GLU A 64 0.68 -19.71 3.05
CA GLU A 64 0.36 -21.03 2.49
C GLU A 64 1.44 -21.51 1.51
N PHE A 65 1.90 -20.63 0.61
CA PHE A 65 2.99 -20.95 -0.30
C PHE A 65 4.30 -21.30 0.44
N MET A 66 4.58 -20.62 1.55
CA MET A 66 5.73 -20.87 2.41
C MET A 66 5.50 -21.99 3.43
N GLN A 67 4.34 -22.65 3.40
CA GLN A 67 3.90 -23.71 4.31
C GLN A 67 3.97 -23.29 5.80
N VAL A 68 3.59 -22.05 6.09
CA VAL A 68 3.55 -21.48 7.44
C VAL A 68 2.10 -21.39 7.89
N ARG A 69 1.81 -21.92 9.09
CA ARG A 69 0.46 -21.87 9.66
C ARG A 69 0.09 -20.45 10.08
N THR A 70 -1.15 -20.09 9.80
CA THR A 70 -1.75 -18.80 10.18
C THR A 70 -2.97 -19.05 11.04
N ASP A 71 -3.09 -18.29 12.11
CA ASP A 71 -4.20 -18.36 13.06
C ASP A 71 -4.98 -17.05 13.06
N GLY A 72 -6.30 -17.14 12.89
CA GLY A 72 -7.23 -16.03 13.10
C GLY A 72 -6.98 -14.82 12.19
N ILE A 73 -7.84 -14.64 11.18
CA ILE A 73 -7.86 -13.43 10.35
C ILE A 73 -8.73 -12.40 11.07
N SER A 74 -8.16 -11.25 11.41
CA SER A 74 -8.94 -10.08 11.86
C SER A 74 -8.89 -9.00 10.78
N VAL A 75 -10.04 -8.69 10.19
CA VAL A 75 -10.20 -7.59 9.22
C VAL A 75 -10.79 -6.34 9.90
N MET A 76 -11.08 -6.42 11.20
CA MET A 76 -11.65 -5.31 11.96
C MET A 76 -10.52 -4.44 12.52
N PRO A 77 -10.56 -3.10 12.34
CA PRO A 77 -9.63 -2.21 12.98
C PRO A 77 -9.74 -2.24 14.50
N GLU A 78 -8.63 -1.93 15.17
CA GLU A 78 -8.52 -1.82 16.61
C GLU A 78 -7.82 -0.49 16.93
N ILE A 79 -8.38 0.28 17.86
CA ILE A 79 -7.70 1.45 18.43
C ILE A 79 -6.88 0.95 19.60
N LYS A 80 -5.56 1.12 19.54
CA LYS A 80 -4.64 0.78 20.62
C LYS A 80 -4.70 1.81 21.75
N ALA A 81 -4.20 1.43 22.93
CA ALA A 81 -4.15 2.31 24.11
C ALA A 81 -3.40 3.63 23.87
N ASP A 82 -2.45 3.65 22.93
CA ASP A 82 -1.71 4.84 22.48
C ASP A 82 -2.47 5.70 21.45
N ARG A 83 -3.75 5.39 21.20
CA ARG A 83 -4.61 5.98 20.15
C ARG A 83 -4.11 5.75 18.72
N SER A 84 -3.18 4.84 18.49
CA SER A 84 -2.84 4.39 17.15
C SER A 84 -3.92 3.45 16.60
N ILE A 85 -4.12 3.49 15.29
CA ILE A 85 -5.13 2.70 14.59
C ILE A 85 -4.43 1.51 13.94
N LYS A 86 -4.77 0.30 14.37
CA LYS A 86 -4.42 -0.95 13.70
C LYS A 86 -5.60 -1.34 12.81
N LEU A 87 -5.37 -1.61 11.52
CA LEU A 87 -6.49 -1.82 10.57
C LEU A 87 -6.99 -3.27 10.51
N GLY A 88 -6.12 -4.23 10.83
CA GLY A 88 -6.39 -5.66 10.79
C GLY A 88 -5.14 -6.42 11.24
N GLY A 89 -5.19 -7.73 11.14
CA GLY A 89 -4.00 -8.57 11.19
C GLY A 89 -4.32 -10.06 11.23
N VAL A 90 -3.45 -10.83 10.62
CA VAL A 90 -3.34 -12.28 10.76
C VAL A 90 -2.26 -12.63 11.79
N LYS A 91 -2.52 -13.60 12.67
CA LYS A 91 -1.45 -14.13 13.54
C LYS A 91 -0.68 -15.19 12.75
N ILE A 92 0.61 -14.93 12.54
CA ILE A 92 1.52 -15.90 11.93
C ILE A 92 2.20 -16.65 13.07
N GLU A 93 2.25 -17.98 13.01
CA GLU A 93 3.02 -18.78 13.97
C GLU A 93 4.51 -18.38 13.96
N GLN A 94 5.22 -18.67 15.04
CA GLN A 94 6.67 -18.44 15.07
C GLN A 94 7.35 -19.31 14.01
N THR A 95 7.92 -18.66 13.00
CA THR A 95 8.67 -19.28 11.91
C THR A 95 10.06 -18.65 11.80
N ASP A 96 10.92 -19.21 10.96
CA ASP A 96 12.23 -18.63 10.67
C ASP A 96 12.14 -17.16 10.17
N PRO A 97 13.18 -16.34 10.42
CA PRO A 97 13.15 -14.91 10.10
C PRO A 97 12.92 -14.60 8.62
N LEU A 98 13.35 -15.47 7.70
CA LEU A 98 13.21 -15.26 6.27
C LEU A 98 11.76 -15.42 5.83
N ARG A 99 11.09 -16.53 6.18
CA ARG A 99 9.66 -16.73 5.90
C ARG A 99 8.82 -15.63 6.51
N ARG A 100 9.12 -15.27 7.77
CA ARG A 100 8.41 -14.19 8.47
C ARG A 100 8.54 -12.84 7.75
N THR A 101 9.72 -12.52 7.25
CA THR A 101 9.96 -11.26 6.51
C THR A 101 9.26 -11.28 5.16
N LEU A 102 9.33 -12.39 4.42
CA LEU A 102 8.65 -12.53 3.13
C LEU A 102 7.15 -12.39 3.29
N ILE A 103 6.54 -13.09 4.25
CA ILE A 103 5.10 -12.97 4.56
C ILE A 103 4.79 -11.52 4.94
N GLY A 104 5.56 -10.89 5.83
CA GLY A 104 5.41 -9.47 6.19
C GLY A 104 5.42 -8.50 4.99
N LEU A 105 6.16 -8.83 3.92
CA LEU A 105 6.23 -8.04 2.69
C LEU A 105 5.18 -8.39 1.65
N ALA A 106 4.39 -9.46 1.86
CA ALA A 106 3.38 -9.91 0.90
C ALA A 106 2.41 -8.81 0.48
N PRO A 107 1.81 -8.02 1.41
CA PRO A 107 0.83 -7.01 1.02
C PRO A 107 1.42 -5.91 0.12
N VAL A 108 2.69 -5.54 0.34
CA VAL A 108 3.39 -4.60 -0.53
C VAL A 108 3.60 -5.23 -1.90
N PHE A 109 4.11 -6.48 -1.96
CA PHE A 109 4.36 -7.16 -3.23
C PHE A 109 3.09 -7.35 -4.07
N PHE A 110 2.02 -7.87 -3.47
CA PHE A 110 0.73 -8.04 -4.14
C PHE A 110 0.10 -6.69 -4.50
N GLY A 111 0.23 -5.68 -3.65
CA GLY A 111 -0.22 -4.31 -3.95
C GLY A 111 0.48 -3.72 -5.18
N LEU A 112 1.81 -3.90 -5.30
CA LEU A 112 2.58 -3.45 -6.47
C LEU A 112 2.12 -4.17 -7.75
N ILE A 113 1.89 -5.48 -7.68
CA ILE A 113 1.38 -6.26 -8.82
C ILE A 113 0.00 -5.73 -9.24
N LEU A 114 -0.92 -5.54 -8.29
CA LEU A 114 -2.27 -5.04 -8.58
C LEU A 114 -2.23 -3.64 -9.21
N ILE A 115 -1.42 -2.72 -8.68
CA ILE A 115 -1.24 -1.38 -9.25
C ILE A 115 -0.65 -1.46 -10.65
N TRP A 116 0.39 -2.28 -10.87
CA TRP A 116 1.01 -2.47 -12.17
C TRP A 116 0.01 -3.02 -13.20
N VAL A 117 -0.68 -4.12 -12.88
CA VAL A 117 -1.70 -4.72 -13.77
C VAL A 117 -2.79 -3.70 -14.08
N ALA A 118 -3.39 -3.09 -13.05
CA ALA A 118 -4.46 -2.13 -13.24
C ALA A 118 -4.05 -0.96 -14.15
N THR A 119 -2.81 -0.48 -14.00
CA THR A 119 -2.28 0.61 -14.83
C THR A 119 -1.94 0.15 -16.25
N ALA A 120 -1.33 -1.04 -16.40
CA ALA A 120 -0.92 -1.58 -17.70
C ALA A 120 -2.12 -1.88 -18.60
N TYR A 121 -3.25 -2.27 -18.01
CA TYR A 121 -4.51 -2.53 -18.74
C TYR A 121 -5.45 -1.32 -18.78
N SER A 122 -5.10 -0.20 -18.14
CA SER A 122 -5.86 1.05 -18.28
C SER A 122 -5.64 1.62 -19.69
N LYS A 123 -6.70 1.66 -20.50
CA LYS A 123 -6.67 2.19 -21.87
C LYS A 123 -7.32 3.56 -21.92
N SER A 124 -6.89 4.40 -22.86
CA SER A 124 -7.63 5.61 -23.19
C SER A 124 -9.02 5.25 -23.75
N GLY A 125 -10.05 6.01 -23.37
CA GLY A 125 -11.43 5.75 -23.78
C GLY A 125 -12.16 4.68 -22.95
N MET A 126 -11.62 4.30 -21.79
CA MET A 126 -12.29 3.40 -20.87
C MET A 126 -13.60 4.03 -20.36
N GLU A 127 -14.66 3.23 -20.21
CA GLU A 127 -15.93 3.74 -19.67
C GLU A 127 -15.76 4.28 -18.24
N TRP A 128 -16.56 5.28 -17.89
CA TRP A 128 -16.48 5.96 -16.59
C TRP A 128 -16.56 5.01 -15.39
N VAL A 129 -17.32 3.91 -15.50
CA VAL A 129 -17.43 2.89 -14.45
C VAL A 129 -16.08 2.22 -14.18
N PHE A 130 -15.37 1.81 -15.23
CA PHE A 130 -14.05 1.22 -15.08
C PHE A 130 -13.01 2.24 -14.60
N VAL A 131 -13.15 3.52 -14.98
CA VAL A 131 -12.28 4.60 -14.48
C VAL A 131 -12.48 4.77 -12.98
N ALA A 132 -13.74 4.76 -12.52
CA ALA A 132 -14.07 4.82 -11.10
C ALA A 132 -13.53 3.60 -10.33
N LEU A 133 -13.69 2.40 -10.87
CA LEU A 133 -13.14 1.17 -10.27
C LEU A 133 -11.61 1.20 -10.20
N TYR A 134 -10.94 1.70 -11.23
CA TYR A 134 -9.49 1.87 -11.25
C TYR A 134 -9.02 2.85 -10.16
N ILE A 135 -9.65 4.03 -10.07
CA ILE A 135 -9.35 5.03 -9.03
C ILE A 135 -9.59 4.45 -7.64
N TYR A 136 -10.71 3.75 -7.45
CA TYR A 136 -11.05 3.10 -6.20
C TYR A 136 -10.02 2.04 -5.79
N LEU A 137 -9.59 1.19 -6.73
CA LEU A 137 -8.55 0.19 -6.50
C LEU A 137 -7.23 0.85 -6.09
N LEU A 138 -6.78 1.88 -6.82
CA LEU A 138 -5.55 2.62 -6.50
C LEU A 138 -5.60 3.27 -5.11
N LEU A 139 -6.75 3.79 -4.72
CA LEU A 139 -6.98 4.36 -3.39
C LEU A 139 -6.91 3.26 -2.32
N GLN A 140 -7.68 2.18 -2.48
CA GLN A 140 -7.77 1.10 -1.50
C GLN A 140 -6.42 0.44 -1.28
N VAL A 141 -5.77 -0.02 -2.36
CA VAL A 141 -4.45 -0.66 -2.28
C VAL A 141 -3.40 0.30 -1.73
N GLY A 142 -3.39 1.56 -2.20
CA GLY A 142 -2.43 2.56 -1.73
C GLY A 142 -2.58 2.91 -0.24
N LEU A 143 -3.81 2.89 0.29
CA LEU A 143 -4.07 3.14 1.71
C LEU A 143 -3.72 1.94 2.60
N THR A 144 -3.87 0.71 2.11
CA THR A 144 -3.78 -0.48 2.97
C THR A 144 -2.52 -1.31 2.79
N MET A 145 -1.76 -1.18 1.69
CA MET A 145 -0.55 -2.00 1.45
C MET A 145 0.55 -1.82 2.52
N PHE A 146 0.48 -0.76 3.34
CA PHE A 146 1.40 -0.50 4.45
C PHE A 146 0.75 -0.52 5.86
N SER A 147 -0.46 -1.08 5.99
CA SER A 147 -1.33 -0.83 7.16
C SER A 147 -0.83 -1.40 8.50
N SER A 148 -0.22 -2.59 8.53
CA SER A 148 0.18 -3.25 9.77
C SER A 148 1.51 -2.70 10.31
N ALA A 149 1.45 -2.06 11.49
CA ALA A 149 2.65 -1.67 12.24
C ALA A 149 3.45 -2.88 12.77
N LYS A 150 2.85 -4.08 12.80
CA LYS A 150 3.50 -5.33 13.21
C LYS A 150 4.33 -5.95 12.07
N ASP A 151 3.95 -5.66 10.83
CA ASP A 151 4.66 -6.05 9.60
C ASP A 151 5.84 -5.10 9.32
N LEU A 152 5.82 -3.95 9.99
CA LEU A 152 6.81 -2.87 9.94
C LEU A 152 7.50 -2.66 11.30
N GLU A 153 7.31 -3.57 12.26
CA GLU A 153 7.97 -3.54 13.58
C GLU A 153 9.45 -3.90 13.35
N GLY A 154 10.18 -2.86 12.98
CA GLY A 154 11.47 -2.92 12.33
C GLY A 154 11.51 -1.84 11.27
N SER A 155 11.83 -0.61 11.65
CA SER A 155 12.29 0.46 10.74
C SER A 155 13.44 0.02 9.81
N VAL A 156 14.07 -1.12 10.13
CA VAL A 156 14.98 -1.92 9.30
C VAL A 156 14.33 -2.47 8.04
N VAL A 157 13.01 -2.75 7.98
CA VAL A 157 12.32 -3.29 6.79
C VAL A 157 12.25 -2.25 5.67
N GLY A 158 12.09 -0.96 5.99
CA GLY A 158 12.19 0.13 5.01
C GLY A 158 13.61 0.25 4.44
N LEU A 159 14.63 0.14 5.31
CA LEU A 159 16.04 0.07 4.91
C LEU A 159 16.37 -1.22 4.16
N PHE A 160 15.72 -2.32 4.48
CA PHE A 160 15.86 -3.62 3.85
C PHE A 160 15.20 -3.66 2.49
N LEU A 161 14.01 -3.07 2.32
CA LEU A 161 13.38 -2.89 1.01
C LEU A 161 14.21 -1.94 0.15
N ALA A 162 14.69 -0.84 0.72
CA ALA A 162 15.57 0.08 0.02
C ALA A 162 16.91 -0.60 -0.37
N SER A 163 17.50 -1.40 0.51
CA SER A 163 18.75 -2.12 0.25
C SER A 163 18.56 -3.30 -0.70
N LEU A 164 17.46 -4.05 -0.60
CA LEU A 164 17.08 -5.12 -1.51
C LEU A 164 16.84 -4.55 -2.91
N VAL A 165 16.10 -3.44 -3.03
CA VAL A 165 15.91 -2.77 -4.31
C VAL A 165 17.24 -2.22 -4.83
N PHE A 166 18.10 -1.64 -3.99
CA PHE A 166 19.45 -1.19 -4.38
C PHE A 166 20.33 -2.36 -4.88
N LEU A 167 20.28 -3.51 -4.20
CA LEU A 167 20.97 -4.73 -4.61
C LEU A 167 20.40 -5.29 -5.91
N LEU A 168 19.08 -5.28 -6.09
CA LEU A 168 18.44 -5.68 -7.34
C LEU A 168 18.81 -4.73 -8.48
N VAL A 169 18.90 -3.41 -8.24
CA VAL A 169 19.37 -2.44 -9.25
C VAL A 169 20.80 -2.78 -9.68
N LYS A 170 21.68 -3.04 -8.72
CA LYS A 170 23.08 -3.40 -8.98
C LYS A 170 23.19 -4.73 -9.73
N TYR A 171 22.48 -5.75 -9.26
CA TYR A 171 22.53 -7.11 -9.78
C TYR A 171 21.85 -7.25 -11.14
N ILE A 172 20.75 -6.54 -11.40
CA ILE A 172 20.17 -6.43 -12.75
C ILE A 172 21.16 -5.73 -13.69
N GLY A 173 21.87 -4.70 -13.21
CA GLY A 173 22.96 -4.06 -13.95
C GLY A 173 24.05 -5.05 -14.36
N GLU A 174 24.45 -5.94 -13.44
CA GLU A 174 25.45 -7.00 -13.67
C GLU A 174 24.94 -8.15 -14.56
N ILE A 175 23.71 -8.65 -14.36
CA ILE A 175 23.09 -9.67 -15.22
C ILE A 175 22.99 -9.17 -16.67
N VAL A 176 22.61 -7.91 -16.86
CA VAL A 176 22.52 -7.26 -18.18
C VAL A 176 23.91 -7.15 -18.85
N THR A 177 25.01 -7.16 -18.08
CA THR A 177 26.37 -7.25 -18.66
C THR A 177 26.77 -8.66 -19.07
N PHE A 178 26.16 -9.71 -18.50
CA PHE A 178 26.55 -11.11 -18.68
C PHE A 178 25.78 -11.86 -19.78
N VAL A 179 24.73 -11.25 -20.38
CA VAL A 179 24.01 -11.84 -21.52
C VAL A 179 24.88 -11.75 -22.78
N PRO A 180 25.38 -12.88 -23.34
CA PRO A 180 26.34 -12.85 -24.46
C PRO A 180 25.70 -12.45 -25.81
N LEU A 181 24.37 -12.42 -25.88
CA LEU A 181 23.60 -12.11 -27.08
C LEU A 181 23.03 -10.68 -27.01
N ILE A 182 23.68 -9.74 -27.69
CA ILE A 182 23.35 -8.30 -27.69
C ILE A 182 21.85 -8.03 -27.98
N ASN A 183 21.22 -8.83 -28.85
CA ASN A 183 19.80 -8.68 -29.18
C ASN A 183 18.86 -9.14 -28.06
N ALA A 184 19.17 -10.24 -27.36
CA ALA A 184 18.38 -10.70 -26.22
C ALA A 184 18.49 -9.73 -25.04
N LYS A 185 19.68 -9.13 -24.85
CA LYS A 185 19.93 -8.09 -23.85
C LYS A 185 19.05 -6.86 -24.08
N ASN A 186 19.00 -6.34 -25.31
CA ASN A 186 18.24 -5.13 -25.62
C ASN A 186 16.72 -5.35 -25.46
N GLN A 187 16.21 -6.53 -25.86
CA GLN A 187 14.81 -6.90 -25.67
C GLN A 187 14.44 -7.00 -24.19
N LEU A 188 15.27 -7.64 -23.37
CA LEU A 188 15.04 -7.77 -21.94
C LEU A 188 15.04 -6.41 -21.23
N VAL A 189 16.02 -5.55 -21.52
CA VAL A 189 16.10 -4.20 -20.93
C VAL A 189 14.89 -3.36 -21.32
N SER A 190 14.47 -3.42 -22.59
CA SER A 190 13.28 -2.72 -23.07
C SER A 190 12.02 -3.21 -22.34
N PHE A 191 11.80 -4.53 -22.28
CA PHE A 191 10.67 -5.14 -21.58
C PHE A 191 10.62 -4.74 -20.10
N VAL A 192 11.75 -4.83 -19.38
CA VAL A 192 11.81 -4.46 -17.96
C VAL A 192 11.52 -2.96 -17.78
N SER A 193 12.13 -2.11 -18.59
CA SER A 193 11.94 -0.66 -18.51
C SER A 193 10.48 -0.25 -18.79
N HIS A 194 9.82 -0.92 -19.73
CA HIS A 194 8.43 -0.69 -20.08
C HIS A 194 7.49 -1.04 -18.92
N ASN A 195 7.70 -2.19 -18.26
CA ASN A 195 6.88 -2.59 -17.12
C ASN A 195 7.11 -1.72 -15.89
N LEU A 196 8.36 -1.35 -15.60
CA LEU A 196 8.67 -0.40 -14.53
C LEU A 196 8.05 0.98 -14.78
N PHE A 197 7.88 1.40 -16.04
CA PHE A 197 7.21 2.65 -16.37
C PHE A 197 5.72 2.62 -15.98
N TYR A 198 5.01 1.52 -16.28
CA TYR A 198 3.62 1.35 -15.83
C TYR A 198 3.49 1.32 -14.32
N LEU A 199 4.34 0.56 -13.63
CA LEU A 199 4.33 0.51 -12.16
C LEU A 199 4.56 1.91 -11.56
N ARG A 200 5.55 2.65 -12.06
CA ARG A 200 5.85 4.00 -11.60
C ARG A 200 4.66 4.95 -11.79
N ASN A 201 4.01 4.91 -12.96
CA ASN A 201 2.85 5.77 -13.20
C ASN A 201 1.65 5.37 -12.33
N GLY A 202 1.41 4.07 -12.14
CA GLY A 202 0.36 3.58 -11.25
C GLY A 202 0.55 4.05 -9.81
N LEU A 203 1.78 3.98 -9.29
CA LEU A 203 2.13 4.50 -7.97
C LEU A 203 1.93 6.02 -7.90
N PHE A 204 2.34 6.76 -8.93
CA PHE A 204 2.10 8.21 -9.00
C PHE A 204 0.59 8.53 -8.95
N TYR A 205 -0.24 7.83 -9.73
CA TYR A 205 -1.69 8.01 -9.70
C TYR A 205 -2.29 7.65 -8.34
N SER A 206 -1.84 6.56 -7.70
CA SER A 206 -2.28 6.21 -6.35
C SER A 206 -1.96 7.32 -5.35
N LEU A 207 -0.76 7.89 -5.37
CA LEU A 207 -0.39 9.02 -4.51
C LEU A 207 -1.30 10.23 -4.75
N VAL A 208 -1.54 10.61 -6.01
CA VAL A 208 -2.43 11.72 -6.36
C VAL A 208 -3.84 11.48 -5.82
N VAL A 209 -4.40 10.29 -6.04
CA VAL A 209 -5.74 9.94 -5.57
C VAL A 209 -5.83 10.00 -4.04
N ILE A 210 -4.83 9.51 -3.31
CA ILE A 210 -4.78 9.60 -1.85
C ILE A 210 -4.75 11.07 -1.39
N VAL A 211 -3.87 11.88 -1.96
CA VAL A 211 -3.72 13.30 -1.59
C VAL A 211 -4.99 14.09 -1.91
N VAL A 212 -5.58 13.91 -3.08
CA VAL A 212 -6.84 14.55 -3.46
C VAL A 212 -7.95 14.14 -2.50
N THR A 213 -8.08 12.85 -2.20
CA THR A 213 -9.09 12.36 -1.23
C THR A 213 -8.85 12.97 0.16
N MET A 214 -7.59 13.06 0.60
CA MET A 214 -7.22 13.69 1.87
C MET A 214 -7.62 15.17 1.93
N LEU A 215 -7.40 15.91 0.85
CA LEU A 215 -7.79 17.32 0.74
C LEU A 215 -9.31 17.46 0.75
N LEU A 216 -10.04 16.63 0.00
CA LEU A 216 -11.51 16.64 -0.01
C LEU A 216 -12.09 16.35 1.39
N VAL A 217 -11.60 15.31 2.06
CA VAL A 217 -11.98 14.98 3.44
C VAL A 217 -11.72 16.17 4.36
N SER A 218 -10.58 16.85 4.22
CA SER A 218 -10.24 18.01 5.06
C SER A 218 -11.11 19.23 4.75
N VAL A 219 -11.38 19.53 3.48
CA VAL A 219 -12.21 20.67 3.07
C VAL A 219 -13.68 20.48 3.49
N VAL A 220 -14.20 19.25 3.38
CA VAL A 220 -15.60 18.95 3.72
C VAL A 220 -15.81 18.86 5.23
N LEU A 221 -14.91 18.19 5.97
CA LEU A 221 -15.14 17.88 7.38
C LEU A 221 -14.69 19.00 8.34
N VAL A 222 -13.72 19.83 7.97
CA VAL A 222 -13.25 20.95 8.83
C VAL A 222 -14.36 21.97 9.11
N PRO A 223 -15.12 22.48 8.11
CA PRO A 223 -16.17 23.46 8.34
C PRO A 223 -17.33 22.88 9.16
N LEU A 224 -17.73 21.63 8.89
CA LEU A 224 -18.81 20.95 9.60
C LEU A 224 -18.53 20.85 11.12
N LEU A 225 -17.27 20.64 11.49
CA LEU A 225 -16.88 20.53 12.89
C LEU A 225 -16.69 21.87 13.60
N ARG A 226 -16.37 22.95 12.87
CA ARG A 226 -16.36 24.32 13.43
C ARG A 226 -17.76 24.86 13.73
N SER A 227 -18.79 24.37 13.04
CA SER A 227 -20.17 24.80 13.29
C SER A 227 -20.78 24.25 14.60
N ASN A 228 -20.18 23.21 15.19
CA ASN A 228 -20.67 22.52 16.39
C ASN A 228 -19.92 22.87 17.68
N THR A 229 -19.02 23.85 17.66
CA THR A 229 -18.45 24.41 18.90
C THR A 229 -19.39 25.49 19.43
N PRO A 230 -19.98 25.34 20.63
CA PRO A 230 -20.75 26.43 21.22
C PRO A 230 -19.84 27.65 21.34
N ARG A 231 -20.30 28.79 20.80
CA ARG A 231 -19.66 30.08 21.05
C ARG A 231 -19.84 30.38 22.55
N SER A 232 -18.77 30.23 23.31
CA SER A 232 -18.63 30.81 24.64
C SER A 232 -18.40 32.31 24.53
#